data_AF-A0A7S0LNZ5-F1
#
_entry.id   AF-A0A7S0LNZ5-F1
#
_cell.length_a   1.000
_cell.length_b   1.000
_cell.length_c   1.000
_cell.angle_alpha   90.00
_cell.angle_beta   90.00
_cell.angle_gamma   90.00
#
_symmetry.space_group_name_H-M   'P 1'
#
loop_
_entity.id
_entity.type
_entity.pdbx_description
1 polymer ?
#
loop_
_entity_poly.entity_id
_entity_poly.type
_entity_poly.pdbx_seq_one_letter_code
_entity_poly.pdbx_strand_id
1 'polypeptide(L)'
;NVSKKTGCMAECKRCDAIFGSEDTLRKHMIQIHPEPAHAEAASSASPDDPVDSNLELAPLLTVLSSEQKDILILRALQHDSSLVEHLVAAALEPLTPESAAERLHEMDATAAVRAINAYTEAGAQLNALTLLRALTIALKDALEQLVVVLDDTKQEWQVSEELELLESLPAAGQVGALWKQLLSGGARKEVDVFMARDVHPLLAGVQFAVAKVRKTAPALLVGPEGESADTFSEAAVLLGVDGEESASRPSKKARKHAGSK
;
A
#
# COMPACT_ATOMS: atom_id res chain seq x y z
N ASN A 1 53.11 38.38 -47.94
CA ASN A 1 52.40 38.77 -46.69
C ASN A 1 51.24 37.84 -46.46
N VAL A 2 51.49 36.73 -45.76
CA VAL A 2 50.44 35.79 -45.31
C VAL A 2 50.35 35.96 -43.80
N SER A 3 49.42 36.80 -43.35
CA SER A 3 49.13 36.97 -41.92
C SER A 3 48.21 35.84 -41.47
N LYS A 4 48.78 34.83 -40.80
CA LYS A 4 48.04 33.80 -40.04
C LYS A 4 47.19 34.50 -38.98
N LYS A 5 45.86 34.46 -39.15
CA LYS A 5 44.90 34.89 -38.13
C LYS A 5 44.57 33.66 -37.28
N THR A 6 45.24 33.50 -36.14
CA THR A 6 44.88 32.54 -35.10
C THR A 6 43.53 32.96 -34.52
N GLY A 7 42.46 32.27 -34.92
CA GLY A 7 41.14 32.44 -34.31
C GLY A 7 41.14 31.77 -32.94
N CYS A 8 40.94 32.55 -31.88
CA CYS A 8 40.70 32.01 -30.55
C CYS A 8 39.37 31.25 -30.56
N MET A 9 39.43 29.93 -30.40
CA MET A 9 38.24 29.11 -30.15
C MET A 9 37.80 29.33 -28.70
N ALA A 10 36.50 29.54 -28.50
CA ALA A 10 35.90 29.75 -27.19
C ALA A 10 35.03 28.54 -26.84
N GLU A 11 35.19 27.98 -25.65
CA GLU A 11 34.55 26.73 -25.24
C GLU A 11 33.52 26.96 -24.12
N CYS A 12 32.39 26.25 -24.19
CA CYS A 12 31.32 26.32 -23.20
C CYS A 12 31.66 25.46 -21.98
N LYS A 13 31.78 26.11 -20.82
CA LYS A 13 32.12 25.46 -19.54
C LYS A 13 31.02 24.56 -18.96
N ARG A 14 29.83 24.52 -19.56
CA ARG A 14 28.68 23.73 -19.07
C ARG A 14 28.37 22.50 -19.92
N CYS A 15 28.82 22.44 -21.17
CA CYS A 15 28.55 21.29 -22.04
C CYS A 15 29.67 21.00 -23.06
N ASP A 16 30.89 21.49 -22.82
CA ASP A 16 32.11 21.24 -23.60
C ASP A 16 32.01 21.56 -25.11
N ALA A 17 30.99 22.33 -25.52
CA ALA A 17 30.82 22.75 -26.91
C ALA A 17 31.85 23.84 -27.28
N ILE A 18 32.52 23.69 -28.41
CA ILE A 18 33.57 24.62 -28.89
C ILE A 18 33.01 25.52 -30.00
N PHE A 19 33.24 26.81 -29.87
CA PHE A 19 32.72 27.86 -30.74
C PHE A 19 33.86 28.65 -31.41
N GLY A 20 33.63 29.04 -32.66
CA GLY A 20 34.60 29.83 -33.43
C GLY A 20 34.63 31.32 -33.06
N SER A 21 33.71 31.79 -32.21
CA SER A 21 33.70 33.15 -31.68
C SER A 21 32.98 33.24 -30.33
N GLU A 22 33.38 34.21 -29.51
CA GLU A 22 32.78 34.48 -28.20
C GLU A 22 31.30 34.89 -28.31
N ASP A 23 30.90 35.57 -29.39
CA ASP A 23 29.49 35.94 -29.60
C ASP A 23 28.58 34.74 -29.82
N THR A 24 29.08 33.70 -30.50
CA THR A 24 28.33 32.43 -30.67
C THR A 24 28.25 31.66 -29.36
N LEU A 25 29.30 31.68 -28.54
CA LEU A 25 29.28 31.13 -27.19
C LEU A 25 28.26 31.85 -26.30
N ARG A 26 28.22 33.19 -26.33
CA ARG A 26 27.26 33.99 -25.53
C ARG A 26 25.81 33.67 -25.91
N LYS A 27 25.49 33.56 -27.19
CA LYS A 27 24.15 33.15 -27.65
C LYS A 27 23.78 31.74 -27.20
N HIS A 28 24.75 30.81 -27.29
CA HIS A 28 24.58 29.45 -26.81
C HIS A 28 24.29 29.42 -25.29
N MET A 29 25.01 30.20 -24.48
CA MET A 29 24.76 30.27 -23.03
C MET A 29 23.36 30.80 -22.71
N ILE A 30 22.88 31.84 -23.41
CA ILE A 30 21.53 32.37 -23.16
C ILE A 30 20.43 31.36 -23.55
N GLN A 31 20.60 30.64 -24.66
CA GLN A 31 19.57 29.75 -25.20
C GLN A 31 19.53 28.37 -24.53
N ILE A 32 20.69 27.79 -24.24
CA ILE A 32 20.82 26.41 -23.73
C ILE A 32 21.01 26.42 -22.21
N HIS A 33 21.56 27.50 -21.65
CA HIS A 33 21.86 27.63 -20.23
C HIS A 33 21.30 28.93 -19.63
N PRO A 34 20.00 29.25 -19.81
CA PRO A 34 19.42 30.48 -19.29
C PRO A 34 19.70 30.58 -17.78
N GLU A 35 20.43 31.63 -17.41
CA GLU A 35 20.73 31.94 -16.02
C GLU A 35 19.46 32.52 -15.37
N PRO A 36 19.03 32.04 -14.19
CA PRO A 36 17.86 32.60 -13.52
C PRO A 36 18.17 34.04 -13.11
N ALA A 37 17.43 34.99 -13.69
CA ALA A 37 17.60 36.41 -13.45
C ALA A 37 17.31 36.77 -11.99
N HIS A 38 18.35 37.00 -11.19
CA HIS A 38 18.22 37.83 -10.00
C HIS A 38 18.35 39.30 -10.41
N ALA A 39 17.28 40.04 -10.11
CA ALA A 39 17.17 41.47 -10.30
C ALA A 39 18.16 42.21 -9.41
N GLU A 40 19.26 42.69 -9.98
CA GLU A 40 20.08 43.73 -9.36
C GLU A 40 19.55 45.11 -9.76
N ALA A 41 18.61 45.62 -8.96
CA ALA A 41 18.31 47.04 -8.87
C ALA A 41 17.97 47.40 -7.42
N ALA A 42 18.95 47.29 -6.53
CA ALA A 42 19.02 48.06 -5.29
C ALA A 42 20.44 47.99 -4.72
N SER A 43 21.27 48.90 -5.22
CA SER A 43 22.44 49.39 -4.50
C SER A 43 22.03 49.88 -3.10
N SER A 44 22.91 49.64 -2.13
CA SER A 44 22.96 50.12 -0.73
C SER A 44 22.11 49.39 0.32
N ALA A 45 22.66 48.32 0.89
CA ALA A 45 22.57 48.02 2.33
C ALA A 45 23.76 47.15 2.76
N SER A 46 24.24 47.42 3.97
CA SER A 46 25.48 46.98 4.62
C SER A 46 25.70 45.46 4.71
N PRO A 47 26.96 45.00 4.89
CA PRO A 47 27.26 43.61 5.24
C PRO A 47 27.02 43.40 6.74
N ASP A 48 26.66 42.16 7.11
CA ASP A 48 26.44 41.64 8.47
C ASP A 48 24.97 41.42 8.85
N ASP A 49 24.31 40.52 8.12
CA ASP A 49 23.32 39.61 8.69
C ASP A 49 23.37 38.29 7.89
N PRO A 50 23.57 37.11 8.52
CA PRO A 50 23.39 35.85 7.83
C PRO A 50 21.90 35.70 7.55
N VAL A 51 21.49 35.99 6.31
CA VAL A 51 20.15 35.68 5.83
C VAL A 51 20.05 34.16 5.80
N ASP A 52 19.50 33.62 6.88
CA ASP A 52 19.15 32.21 7.06
C ASP A 52 18.04 31.88 6.04
N SER A 53 18.44 31.73 4.78
CA SER A 53 17.57 31.32 3.67
C SER A 53 17.35 29.82 3.71
N ASN A 54 17.14 29.29 4.91
CA ASN A 54 16.77 27.92 5.13
C ASN A 54 15.25 27.83 4.93
N LEU A 55 14.84 27.94 3.66
CA LEU A 55 13.45 27.70 3.27
C LEU A 55 13.09 26.29 3.72
N GLU A 56 12.25 26.21 4.74
CA GLU A 56 11.73 24.93 5.22
C GLU A 56 10.98 24.27 4.06
N LEU A 57 11.44 23.09 3.65
CA LEU A 57 10.84 22.34 2.55
C LEU A 57 9.46 21.79 2.92
N ALA A 58 9.21 21.54 4.20
CA ALA A 58 7.96 20.94 4.67
C ALA A 58 6.71 21.78 4.31
N PRO A 59 6.65 23.10 4.57
CA PRO A 59 5.56 23.96 4.10
C PRO A 59 5.37 24.01 2.58
N LEU A 60 6.44 23.84 1.80
CA LEU A 60 6.34 23.86 0.34
C LEU A 60 5.78 22.54 -0.20
N LEU A 61 6.11 21.41 0.44
CA LEU A 61 5.60 20.09 0.07
C LEU A 61 4.11 19.94 0.36
N THR A 62 3.54 20.65 1.35
CA THR A 62 2.08 20.55 1.64
C THR A 62 1.21 21.19 0.57
N VAL A 63 1.73 22.15 -0.19
CA VAL A 63 1.02 22.83 -1.29
C VAL A 63 0.98 21.98 -2.57
N LEU A 64 1.89 21.02 -2.70
CA LEU A 64 1.97 20.15 -3.88
C LEU A 64 0.89 19.07 -3.86
N SER A 65 0.32 18.80 -5.04
CA SER A 65 -0.55 17.63 -5.25
C SER A 65 0.24 16.32 -5.10
N SER A 66 -0.45 15.21 -4.86
CA SER A 66 0.19 13.89 -4.78
C SER A 66 0.95 13.55 -6.07
N GLU A 67 0.38 13.85 -7.24
CA GLU A 67 1.04 13.64 -8.53
C GLU A 67 2.32 14.48 -8.68
N GLN A 68 2.32 15.73 -8.21
CA GLN A 68 3.51 16.58 -8.23
C GLN A 68 4.60 16.03 -7.30
N LYS A 69 4.23 15.50 -6.13
CA LYS A 69 5.16 14.84 -5.21
C LYS A 69 5.76 13.59 -5.87
N ASP A 70 4.95 12.77 -6.53
CA ASP A 70 5.41 11.57 -7.22
C ASP A 70 6.42 11.91 -8.33
N ILE A 71 6.15 12.95 -9.13
CA ILE A 71 7.08 13.41 -10.18
C ILE A 71 8.41 13.86 -9.56
N LEU A 72 8.38 14.57 -8.43
CA LEU A 72 9.60 15.00 -7.74
C LEU A 72 10.39 13.82 -7.21
N ILE A 73 9.72 12.84 -6.60
CA ILE A 73 10.34 11.61 -6.11
C ILE A 73 10.99 10.85 -7.28
N LEU A 74 10.27 10.66 -8.39
CA LEU A 74 10.79 9.96 -9.57
C LEU A 74 12.01 10.68 -10.16
N ARG A 75 11.99 12.02 -10.24
CA ARG A 75 13.16 12.79 -10.68
C ARG A 75 14.32 12.69 -9.71
N ALA A 76 14.07 12.73 -8.40
CA ALA A 76 15.10 12.55 -7.40
C ALA A 76 15.77 11.17 -7.54
N LEU A 77 14.98 10.11 -7.76
CA LEU A 77 15.51 8.75 -8.00
C LEU A 77 16.30 8.63 -9.30
N GLN A 78 15.91 9.36 -10.36
CA GLN A 78 16.66 9.40 -11.61
C GLN A 78 18.05 10.06 -11.43
N HIS A 79 18.15 11.04 -10.52
CA HIS A 79 19.41 11.73 -10.24
C HIS A 79 20.27 11.01 -9.20
N ASP A 80 19.64 10.34 -8.24
CA ASP A 80 20.32 9.59 -7.18
C ASP A 80 19.61 8.26 -6.91
N SER A 81 20.18 7.18 -7.45
CA SER A 81 19.66 5.83 -7.26
C SER A 81 19.81 5.30 -5.84
N SER A 82 20.67 5.89 -4.99
CA SER A 82 20.81 5.48 -3.59
C SER A 82 19.57 5.83 -2.75
N LEU A 83 18.76 6.78 -3.22
CA LEU A 83 17.46 7.10 -2.62
C LEU A 83 16.47 5.95 -2.74
N VAL A 84 16.64 5.03 -3.70
CA VAL A 84 15.79 3.84 -3.83
C VAL A 84 15.87 2.99 -2.56
N GLU A 85 17.07 2.77 -2.03
CA GLU A 85 17.26 1.96 -0.81
C GLU A 85 16.58 2.60 0.40
N HIS A 86 16.67 3.93 0.51
CA HIS A 86 16.03 4.68 1.59
C HIS A 86 14.50 4.67 1.46
N LEU A 87 13.95 4.82 0.24
CA LEU A 87 12.52 4.74 0.00
C LEU A 87 11.97 3.34 0.26
N VAL A 88 12.69 2.30 -0.16
CA VAL A 88 12.31 0.91 0.15
C VAL A 88 12.37 0.68 1.65
N ALA A 89 13.43 1.12 2.34
CA ALA A 89 13.53 1.01 3.79
C ALA A 89 12.36 1.72 4.50
N ALA A 90 12.03 2.96 4.10
CA ALA A 90 10.91 3.71 4.63
C ALA A 90 9.55 3.05 4.32
N ALA A 91 9.37 2.53 3.11
CA ALA A 91 8.14 1.84 2.72
C ALA A 91 7.92 0.53 3.50
N LEU A 92 9.02 -0.13 3.89
CA LEU A 92 9.05 -1.37 4.67
C LEU A 92 9.12 -1.13 6.18
N GLU A 93 9.06 0.11 6.66
CA GLU A 93 8.97 0.39 8.10
C GLU A 93 7.74 -0.33 8.70
N PRO A 94 7.85 -0.88 9.93
CA PRO A 94 6.77 -1.59 10.57
C PRO A 94 5.49 -0.74 10.67
N LEU A 95 4.41 -1.24 10.07
CA LEU A 95 3.10 -0.61 10.12
C LEU A 95 2.47 -0.79 11.50
N THR A 96 1.97 0.30 12.06
CA THR A 96 1.04 0.24 13.20
C THR A 96 -0.38 -0.06 12.70
N PRO A 97 -1.28 -0.59 13.55
CA PRO A 97 -2.68 -0.81 13.16
C PRO A 97 -3.38 0.48 12.68
N GLU A 98 -3.08 1.61 13.30
CA GLU A 98 -3.68 2.91 12.97
C GLU A 98 -3.19 3.41 11.61
N SER A 99 -1.87 3.39 11.37
CA SER A 99 -1.29 3.80 10.08
C SER A 99 -1.70 2.88 8.94
N ALA A 100 -1.92 1.59 9.21
CA ALA A 100 -2.46 0.66 8.22
C ALA A 100 -3.92 0.99 7.85
N ALA A 101 -4.74 1.40 8.82
CA ALA A 101 -6.12 1.83 8.57
C ALA A 101 -6.18 3.14 7.78
N GLU A 102 -5.31 4.11 8.10
CA GLU A 102 -5.19 5.36 7.34
C GLU A 102 -4.77 5.10 5.89
N ARG A 103 -3.72 4.29 5.68
CA ARG A 103 -3.28 3.90 4.33
C ARG A 103 -4.36 3.19 3.54
N LEU A 104 -5.13 2.32 4.19
CA LEU A 104 -6.23 1.62 3.52
C LEU A 104 -7.32 2.60 3.05
N HIS A 105 -7.61 3.64 3.83
CA HIS A 105 -8.61 4.65 3.46
C HIS A 105 -8.22 5.46 2.21
N GLU A 106 -6.91 5.62 1.98
CA GLU A 106 -6.36 6.30 0.80
C GLU A 106 -6.26 5.39 -0.44
N MET A 107 -6.48 4.07 -0.29
CA MET A 107 -6.32 3.08 -1.34
C MET A 107 -7.67 2.58 -1.87
N ASP A 108 -7.76 2.39 -3.19
CA ASP A 108 -8.83 1.59 -3.77
C ASP A 108 -8.62 0.08 -3.52
N ALA A 109 -9.65 -0.73 -3.78
CA ALA A 109 -9.60 -2.18 -3.60
C ALA A 109 -8.41 -2.84 -4.32
N THR A 110 -8.11 -2.41 -5.53
CA THR A 110 -7.03 -3.01 -6.33
C THR A 110 -5.66 -2.63 -5.77
N ALA A 111 -5.48 -1.37 -5.36
CA ALA A 111 -4.28 -0.86 -4.73
C ALA A 111 -4.00 -1.56 -3.40
N ALA A 112 -5.03 -1.78 -2.56
CA ALA A 112 -4.90 -2.49 -1.29
C ALA A 112 -4.41 -3.93 -1.48
N VAL A 113 -5.00 -4.69 -2.43
CA VAL A 113 -4.57 -6.06 -2.74
C VAL A 113 -3.13 -6.08 -3.26
N ARG A 114 -2.77 -5.17 -4.17
CA ARG A 114 -1.39 -5.07 -4.67
C ARG A 114 -0.39 -4.73 -3.56
N ALA A 115 -0.74 -3.84 -2.65
CA ALA A 115 0.12 -3.47 -1.52
C ALA A 115 0.40 -4.66 -0.60
N ILE A 116 -0.64 -5.45 -0.26
CA ILE A 116 -0.49 -6.66 0.55
C ILE A 116 0.43 -7.68 -0.14
N ASN A 117 0.23 -7.91 -1.45
CA ASN A 117 1.09 -8.81 -2.22
C ASN A 117 2.53 -8.30 -2.30
N ALA A 118 2.74 -7.00 -2.54
CA ALA A 118 4.06 -6.38 -2.58
C ALA A 118 4.81 -6.53 -1.25
N TYR A 119 4.13 -6.32 -0.10
CA TYR A 119 4.73 -6.58 1.21
C TYR A 119 5.11 -8.05 1.40
N THR A 120 4.27 -8.97 0.92
CA THR A 120 4.52 -10.41 0.98
C THR A 120 5.75 -10.79 0.15
N GLU A 121 5.85 -10.29 -1.08
CA GLU A 121 6.97 -10.52 -1.99
C GLU A 121 8.28 -9.90 -1.48
N ALA A 122 8.20 -8.73 -0.82
CA ALA A 122 9.34 -8.07 -0.19
C ALA A 122 9.80 -8.75 1.12
N GLY A 123 9.10 -9.79 1.60
CA GLY A 123 9.41 -10.47 2.85
C GLY A 123 8.97 -9.70 4.11
N ALA A 124 8.25 -8.59 3.97
CA ALA A 124 7.70 -7.80 5.07
C ALA A 124 6.33 -8.34 5.52
N GLN A 125 6.34 -9.58 6.01
CA GLN A 125 5.13 -10.33 6.36
C GLN A 125 4.29 -9.64 7.44
N LEU A 126 4.92 -9.00 8.43
CA LEU A 126 4.22 -8.26 9.47
C LEU A 126 3.40 -7.10 8.89
N ASN A 127 3.97 -6.33 7.95
CA ASN A 127 3.26 -5.23 7.29
C ASN A 127 2.09 -5.74 6.45
N ALA A 128 2.29 -6.84 5.72
CA ALA A 128 1.23 -7.50 4.97
C ALA A 128 0.08 -7.94 5.90
N LEU A 129 0.40 -8.55 7.05
CA LEU A 129 -0.58 -8.98 8.05
C LEU A 129 -1.32 -7.80 8.69
N THR A 130 -0.62 -6.72 9.07
CA THR A 130 -1.24 -5.54 9.68
C THR A 130 -2.21 -4.87 8.70
N LEU A 131 -1.81 -4.72 7.43
CA LEU A 131 -2.67 -4.13 6.40
C LEU A 131 -3.86 -5.04 6.06
N LEU A 132 -3.63 -6.36 5.95
CA LEU A 132 -4.71 -7.32 5.72
C LEU A 132 -5.69 -7.38 6.89
N ARG A 133 -5.21 -7.23 8.14
CA ARG A 133 -6.08 -7.11 9.32
C ARG A 133 -6.95 -5.86 9.26
N ALA A 134 -6.37 -4.69 8.94
CA ALA A 134 -7.14 -3.46 8.77
C ALA A 134 -8.22 -3.61 7.68
N LEU A 135 -7.85 -4.21 6.55
CA LEU A 135 -8.78 -4.51 5.45
C LEU A 135 -9.90 -5.46 5.89
N THR A 136 -9.59 -6.47 6.69
CA THR A 136 -10.57 -7.42 7.19
C THR A 136 -11.55 -6.79 8.17
N ILE A 137 -11.09 -5.83 9.00
CA ILE A 137 -11.96 -5.03 9.89
C ILE A 137 -12.92 -4.19 9.06
N ALA A 138 -12.41 -3.42 8.09
CA ALA A 138 -13.25 -2.61 7.20
C ALA A 138 -14.30 -3.44 6.46
N LEU A 139 -13.89 -4.61 5.93
CA LEU A 139 -14.80 -5.55 5.27
C LEU A 139 -15.86 -6.10 6.23
N LYS A 140 -15.47 -6.50 7.44
CA LYS A 140 -16.42 -6.99 8.45
C LYS A 140 -17.48 -5.94 8.75
N ASP A 141 -17.05 -4.72 9.00
CA ASP A 141 -17.95 -3.64 9.42
C ASP A 141 -18.89 -3.24 8.28
N ALA A 142 -18.41 -3.20 7.03
CA ALA A 142 -19.25 -2.98 5.84
C ALA A 142 -20.28 -4.11 5.65
N LEU A 143 -19.87 -5.37 5.81
CA LEU A 143 -20.77 -6.52 5.73
C LEU A 143 -21.82 -6.49 6.85
N GLU A 144 -21.46 -6.14 8.07
CA GLU A 144 -22.39 -6.04 9.19
C GLU A 144 -23.42 -4.93 8.98
N GLN A 145 -23.00 -3.76 8.47
CA GLN A 145 -23.92 -2.69 8.09
C GLN A 145 -24.90 -3.15 7.01
N LEU A 146 -24.41 -3.82 5.97
CA LEU A 146 -25.28 -4.38 4.93
C LEU A 146 -26.26 -5.44 5.50
N VAL A 147 -25.81 -6.28 6.44
CA VAL A 147 -26.69 -7.26 7.10
C VAL A 147 -27.83 -6.59 7.86
N VAL A 148 -27.57 -5.47 8.54
CA VAL A 148 -28.61 -4.68 9.23
C VAL A 148 -29.65 -4.19 8.22
N VAL A 149 -29.20 -3.62 7.09
CA VAL A 149 -30.11 -3.15 6.01
C VAL A 149 -30.92 -4.30 5.42
N LEU A 150 -30.29 -5.46 5.20
CA LEU A 150 -30.93 -6.66 4.67
C LEU A 150 -31.98 -7.25 5.63
N ASP A 151 -31.73 -7.20 6.95
CA ASP A 151 -32.66 -7.70 7.95
C ASP A 151 -33.84 -6.71 8.19
N ASP A 152 -33.62 -5.40 8.04
CA ASP A 152 -34.64 -4.36 8.25
C ASP A 152 -35.58 -4.15 7.06
N THR A 153 -35.17 -4.47 5.83
CA THR A 153 -35.93 -4.09 4.63
C THR A 153 -36.46 -5.27 3.80
N LYS A 154 -37.77 -5.25 3.52
CA LYS A 154 -38.37 -5.93 2.34
C LYS A 154 -38.08 -5.17 1.03
N GLN A 155 -37.08 -4.29 1.03
CA GLN A 155 -36.90 -3.20 0.07
C GLN A 155 -35.49 -3.18 -0.52
N GLU A 156 -35.29 -2.30 -1.50
CA GLU A 156 -34.20 -2.27 -2.49
C GLU A 156 -32.81 -1.99 -1.88
N TRP A 157 -32.21 -2.96 -1.19
CA TRP A 157 -30.82 -2.91 -0.71
C TRP A 157 -29.79 -2.66 -1.83
N GLN A 158 -30.20 -2.84 -3.10
CA GLN A 158 -29.38 -2.63 -4.29
C GLN A 158 -28.94 -1.17 -4.51
N VAL A 159 -29.51 -0.20 -3.78
CA VAL A 159 -29.19 1.22 -3.90
C VAL A 159 -28.77 1.81 -2.56
N SER A 160 -28.28 0.98 -1.64
CA SER A 160 -27.89 1.42 -0.30
C SER A 160 -26.43 1.87 -0.26
N GLU A 161 -26.11 2.88 0.57
CA GLU A 161 -24.75 3.38 0.76
C GLU A 161 -23.82 2.28 1.30
N GLU A 162 -24.37 1.32 2.06
CA GLU A 162 -23.66 0.17 2.60
C GLU A 162 -23.22 -0.81 1.50
N LEU A 163 -24.00 -0.93 0.42
CA LEU A 163 -23.59 -1.71 -0.74
C LEU A 163 -22.45 -1.01 -1.48
N GLU A 164 -22.55 0.29 -1.70
CA GLU A 164 -21.47 1.07 -2.34
C GLU A 164 -20.16 0.99 -1.53
N LEU A 165 -20.26 1.07 -0.20
CA LEU A 165 -19.12 0.88 0.70
C LEU A 165 -18.51 -0.52 0.54
N LEU A 166 -19.34 -1.56 0.49
CA LEU A 166 -18.87 -2.93 0.29
C LEU A 166 -18.22 -3.13 -1.09
N GLU A 167 -18.77 -2.54 -2.14
CA GLU A 167 -18.23 -2.60 -3.51
C GLU A 167 -16.93 -1.80 -3.67
N SER A 168 -16.70 -0.79 -2.83
CA SER A 168 -15.42 -0.06 -2.77
C SER A 168 -14.27 -0.89 -2.20
N LEU A 169 -14.60 -1.99 -1.49
CA LEU A 169 -13.63 -2.91 -0.88
C LEU A 169 -13.37 -4.14 -1.77
N PRO A 170 -12.21 -4.80 -1.63
CA PRO A 170 -11.97 -6.11 -2.24
C PRO A 170 -13.04 -7.13 -1.85
N ALA A 171 -13.43 -7.97 -2.81
CA ALA A 171 -14.41 -9.02 -2.58
C ALA A 171 -13.99 -9.95 -1.44
N ALA A 172 -14.96 -10.40 -0.64
CA ALA A 172 -14.70 -11.22 0.55
C ALA A 172 -13.88 -12.49 0.24
N GLY A 173 -14.17 -13.17 -0.87
CA GLY A 173 -13.40 -14.32 -1.33
C GLY A 173 -11.93 -14.01 -1.63
N GLN A 174 -11.65 -12.83 -2.19
CA GLN A 174 -10.28 -12.38 -2.46
C GLN A 174 -9.52 -12.09 -1.15
N VAL A 175 -10.16 -11.43 -0.19
CA VAL A 175 -9.58 -11.19 1.14
C VAL A 175 -9.29 -12.50 1.88
N GLY A 176 -10.20 -13.47 1.81
CA GLY A 176 -9.97 -14.80 2.39
C GLY A 176 -8.84 -15.58 1.69
N ALA A 177 -8.70 -15.43 0.37
CA ALA A 177 -7.59 -16.01 -0.38
C ALA A 177 -6.24 -15.39 0.03
N LEU A 178 -6.17 -14.07 0.23
CA LEU A 178 -4.97 -13.39 0.74
C LEU A 178 -4.56 -13.91 2.11
N TRP A 179 -5.51 -14.09 3.04
CA TRP A 179 -5.23 -14.70 4.34
C TRP A 179 -4.63 -16.11 4.19
N LYS A 180 -5.27 -16.95 3.37
CA LYS A 180 -4.80 -18.32 3.11
C LYS A 180 -3.37 -18.30 2.54
N GLN A 181 -3.09 -17.44 1.57
CA GLN A 181 -1.79 -17.30 0.94
C GLN A 181 -0.73 -16.89 1.97
N LEU A 182 -0.96 -15.83 2.73
CA LEU A 182 -0.01 -15.34 3.75
C LEU A 182 0.28 -16.38 4.82
N LEU A 183 -0.76 -17.01 5.36
CA LEU A 183 -0.63 -18.00 6.42
C LEU A 183 0.07 -19.28 5.94
N SER A 184 -0.18 -19.69 4.68
CA SER A 184 0.51 -20.83 4.06
C SER A 184 1.95 -20.51 3.68
N GLY A 185 2.25 -19.24 3.37
CA GLY A 185 3.57 -18.74 2.95
C GLY A 185 4.59 -18.55 4.08
N GLY A 186 4.28 -18.99 5.30
CA GLY A 186 5.20 -18.93 6.43
C GLY A 186 4.99 -17.75 7.38
N ALA A 187 4.06 -16.83 7.09
CA ALA A 187 3.70 -15.74 8.00
C ALA A 187 3.10 -16.24 9.33
N ARG A 188 2.71 -17.53 9.41
CA ARG A 188 2.31 -18.20 10.66
C ARG A 188 3.34 -18.06 11.78
N LYS A 189 4.63 -17.90 11.46
CA LYS A 189 5.69 -17.69 12.48
C LYS A 189 5.68 -16.27 13.05
N GLU A 190 5.26 -15.30 12.24
CA GLU A 190 5.17 -13.88 12.61
C GLU A 190 3.85 -13.55 13.33
N VAL A 191 2.81 -14.38 13.12
CA VAL A 191 1.59 -14.32 13.91
C VAL A 191 1.91 -14.83 15.31
N ASP A 192 2.19 -13.91 16.22
CA ASP A 192 2.32 -14.25 17.63
C ASP A 192 0.97 -14.68 18.23
N VAL A 193 1.03 -15.22 19.45
CA VAL A 193 -0.17 -15.70 20.18
C VAL A 193 -1.19 -14.56 20.37
N PHE A 194 -0.72 -13.31 20.44
CA PHE A 194 -1.56 -12.14 20.63
C PHE A 194 -2.35 -11.78 19.37
N MET A 195 -1.69 -11.70 18.22
CA MET A 195 -2.29 -11.52 16.90
C MET A 195 -3.27 -12.66 16.59
N ALA A 196 -2.91 -13.91 16.89
CA ALA A 196 -3.83 -15.05 16.68
C ALA A 196 -5.13 -14.90 17.49
N ARG A 197 -5.04 -14.42 18.74
CA ARG A 197 -6.19 -14.21 19.63
C ARG A 197 -7.14 -13.14 19.11
N ASP A 198 -6.61 -12.13 18.41
CA ASP A 198 -7.39 -11.02 17.88
C ASP A 198 -7.92 -11.30 16.46
N VAL A 199 -7.14 -12.01 15.64
CA VAL A 199 -7.51 -12.30 14.25
C VAL A 199 -8.54 -13.41 14.16
N HIS A 200 -8.47 -14.44 15.02
CA HIS A 200 -9.45 -15.53 15.00
C HIS A 200 -10.92 -15.05 15.17
N PRO A 201 -11.29 -14.25 16.19
CA PRO A 201 -12.65 -13.73 16.33
C PRO A 201 -13.02 -12.79 15.18
N LEU A 202 -12.06 -12.06 14.61
CA LEU A 202 -12.28 -11.21 13.44
C LEU A 202 -12.70 -12.06 12.22
N LEU A 203 -11.97 -13.13 11.89
CA LEU A 203 -12.33 -14.01 10.78
C LEU A 203 -13.67 -14.72 11.02
N ALA A 204 -13.96 -15.13 12.26
CA ALA A 204 -15.24 -15.72 12.62
C ALA A 204 -16.41 -14.71 12.44
N GLY A 205 -16.20 -13.44 12.81
CA GLY A 205 -17.16 -12.36 12.59
C GLY A 205 -17.45 -12.14 11.10
N VAL A 206 -16.41 -12.09 10.27
CA VAL A 206 -16.56 -11.98 8.81
C VAL A 206 -17.33 -13.18 8.25
N GLN A 207 -17.00 -14.41 8.65
CA GLN A 207 -17.71 -15.60 8.19
C GLN A 207 -19.20 -15.57 8.54
N PHE A 208 -19.54 -15.09 9.74
CA PHE A 208 -20.93 -14.93 10.16
C PHE A 208 -21.68 -13.93 9.26
N ALA A 209 -21.08 -12.76 9.01
CA ALA A 209 -21.67 -11.74 8.14
C ALA A 209 -21.79 -12.22 6.68
N VAL A 210 -20.74 -12.87 6.15
CA VAL A 210 -20.72 -13.53 4.84
C VAL A 210 -21.86 -14.54 4.71
N ALA A 211 -22.11 -15.38 5.73
CA ALA A 211 -23.17 -16.38 5.69
C ALA A 211 -24.58 -15.75 5.59
N LYS A 212 -24.76 -14.55 6.12
CA LYS A 212 -25.99 -13.77 5.99
C LYS A 212 -26.14 -13.17 4.59
N VAL A 213 -25.12 -12.46 4.12
CA VAL A 213 -25.11 -11.82 2.79
C VAL A 213 -25.22 -12.85 1.66
N ARG A 214 -24.61 -14.03 1.81
CA ARG A 214 -24.61 -15.12 0.80
C ARG A 214 -26.01 -15.53 0.34
N LYS A 215 -27.01 -15.42 1.22
CA LYS A 215 -28.40 -15.80 0.89
C LYS A 215 -29.06 -14.83 -0.08
N THR A 216 -28.61 -13.58 -0.10
CA THR A 216 -29.24 -12.50 -0.85
C THR A 216 -28.39 -12.03 -2.02
N ALA A 217 -27.08 -11.91 -1.81
CA ALA A 217 -26.14 -11.30 -2.74
C ALA A 217 -24.83 -12.12 -2.87
N PRO A 218 -24.88 -13.37 -3.36
CA PRO A 218 -23.69 -14.22 -3.42
C PRO A 218 -22.60 -13.67 -4.35
N ALA A 219 -22.95 -12.88 -5.36
CA ALA A 219 -22.00 -12.30 -6.31
C ALA A 219 -20.97 -11.38 -5.65
N LEU A 220 -21.35 -10.67 -4.57
CA LEU A 220 -20.47 -9.75 -3.84
C LEU A 220 -19.37 -10.47 -3.04
N LEU A 221 -19.51 -11.78 -2.87
CA LEU A 221 -18.63 -12.59 -2.03
C LEU A 221 -17.58 -13.35 -2.83
N VAL A 222 -17.72 -13.39 -4.15
CA VAL A 222 -16.83 -14.15 -5.05
C VAL A 222 -15.77 -13.20 -5.60
N GLY A 223 -14.50 -13.57 -5.45
CA GLY A 223 -13.40 -12.80 -5.98
C GLY A 223 -13.32 -12.87 -7.53
N PRO A 224 -12.49 -12.01 -8.14
CA PRO A 224 -12.35 -11.92 -9.59
C PRO A 224 -11.83 -13.22 -10.23
N GLU A 225 -11.12 -14.06 -9.48
CA GLU A 225 -10.61 -15.37 -9.95
C GLU A 225 -11.52 -16.54 -9.54
N GLY A 226 -12.71 -16.25 -9.01
CA GLY A 226 -13.66 -17.26 -8.52
C GLY A 226 -13.39 -17.72 -7.09
N GLU A 227 -12.62 -16.95 -6.31
CA GLU A 227 -12.31 -17.28 -4.92
C GLU A 227 -13.58 -17.23 -4.06
N SER A 228 -13.86 -18.30 -3.32
CA SER A 228 -15.01 -18.35 -2.41
C SER A 228 -14.67 -17.68 -1.07
N ALA A 229 -15.64 -16.99 -0.47
CA ALA A 229 -15.57 -16.53 0.91
C ALA A 229 -15.42 -17.66 1.95
N ASP A 230 -15.58 -18.93 1.56
CA ASP A 230 -15.26 -20.08 2.42
C ASP A 230 -13.76 -20.17 2.75
N THR A 231 -12.89 -19.51 1.98
CA THR A 231 -11.44 -19.41 2.25
C THR A 231 -11.12 -18.81 3.62
N PHE A 232 -12.00 -17.99 4.19
CA PHE A 232 -11.87 -17.51 5.57
C PHE A 232 -11.87 -18.65 6.60
N SER A 233 -12.62 -19.73 6.36
CA SER A 233 -12.64 -20.88 7.26
C SER A 233 -11.34 -21.67 7.20
N GLU A 234 -10.76 -21.81 6.00
CA GLU A 234 -9.44 -22.41 5.81
C GLU A 234 -8.36 -21.56 6.49
N ALA A 235 -8.43 -20.24 6.34
CA ALA A 235 -7.52 -19.31 7.02
C ALA A 235 -7.64 -19.37 8.56
N ALA A 236 -8.86 -19.45 9.09
CA ALA A 236 -9.10 -19.61 10.52
C ALA A 236 -8.51 -20.94 11.06
N VAL A 237 -8.62 -22.03 10.29
CA VAL A 237 -7.98 -23.32 10.62
C VAL A 237 -6.45 -23.19 10.61
N LEU A 238 -5.87 -22.43 9.68
CA LEU A 238 -4.42 -22.19 9.63
C LEU A 238 -3.90 -21.35 10.81
N LEU A 239 -4.71 -20.40 11.31
CA LEU A 239 -4.41 -19.61 12.52
C LEU A 239 -4.60 -20.42 13.80
N GLY A 240 -5.59 -21.31 13.81
CA GLY A 240 -6.02 -22.11 14.93
C GLY A 240 -5.26 -23.42 15.06
N VAL A 241 -4.05 -23.30 15.61
CA VAL A 241 -3.41 -24.19 16.62
C VAL A 241 -3.63 -25.69 16.42
N ASP A 242 -2.57 -26.42 16.06
CA ASP A 242 -2.51 -27.88 16.15
C ASP A 242 -3.16 -28.35 17.46
N GLY A 243 -4.26 -29.10 17.32
CA GLY A 243 -5.18 -29.39 18.42
C GLY A 243 -4.53 -29.97 19.68
N GLU A 244 -4.13 -29.11 20.60
CA GLU A 244 -3.98 -29.41 22.03
C GLU A 244 -5.36 -29.51 22.70
N GLU A 245 -6.26 -30.32 22.14
CA GLU A 245 -7.33 -30.98 22.91
C GLU A 245 -7.93 -32.19 22.15
N SER A 246 -7.15 -32.85 21.30
CA SER A 246 -7.46 -34.21 20.83
C SER A 246 -6.99 -35.31 21.80
N ALA A 247 -6.64 -34.95 23.04
CA ALA A 247 -6.47 -35.90 24.13
C ALA A 247 -7.85 -36.24 24.75
N SER A 248 -8.24 -37.51 24.67
CA SER A 248 -9.41 -38.13 25.30
C SER A 248 -10.71 -38.18 24.46
N ARG A 249 -10.66 -38.86 23.31
CA ARG A 249 -11.79 -39.72 22.94
C ARG A 249 -11.67 -41.05 23.71
N PRO A 250 -12.61 -41.42 24.59
CA PRO A 250 -12.61 -42.75 25.17
C PRO A 250 -12.93 -43.75 24.06
N SER A 251 -12.00 -44.68 23.82
CA SER A 251 -12.16 -45.80 22.91
C SER A 251 -13.39 -46.63 23.32
N LYS A 252 -14.47 -46.53 22.54
CA LYS A 252 -15.61 -47.47 22.60
C LYS A 252 -15.13 -48.86 22.16
N LYS A 253 -14.59 -49.64 23.10
CA LYS A 253 -14.45 -51.09 22.94
C LYS A 253 -15.85 -51.72 22.90
N ALA A 254 -16.20 -52.18 21.72
CA ALA A 254 -16.90 -53.43 21.41
C ALA A 254 -18.02 -53.88 22.38
N ARG A 255 -19.27 -53.56 22.02
CA ARG A 255 -20.42 -54.39 22.38
C ARG A 255 -20.62 -55.41 21.25
N LYS A 256 -19.96 -56.56 21.36
CA LYS A 256 -20.16 -57.71 20.46
C LYS A 256 -21.26 -58.61 21.05
N HIS A 257 -22.15 -59.03 20.16
CA HIS A 257 -23.29 -59.91 20.35
C HIS A 257 -23.06 -61.12 21.26
N ALA A 258 -24.08 -61.44 22.05
CA ALA A 258 -24.46 -62.82 22.34
C ALA A 258 -26.00 -62.88 22.39
N GLY A 259 -26.58 -63.35 21.29
CA GLY A 259 -27.93 -63.90 21.25
C GLY A 259 -27.84 -65.42 21.06
N SER A 260 -28.91 -66.10 21.46
CA SER A 260 -29.23 -67.53 21.27
C SER A 260 -28.48 -68.53 22.16
N LYS A 261 -29.16 -69.09 23.15
CA LYS A 261 -30.20 -70.12 23.00
C LYS A 261 -31.20 -70.04 24.15
#